data_AF-A0A7V7AH82-F1
#
_entry.id   AF-A0A7V7AH82-F1
#
_cell.length_a   1.000
_cell.length_b   1.000
_cell.length_c   1.000
_cell.angle_alpha   90.00
_cell.angle_beta   90.00
_cell.angle_gamma   90.00
#
_symmetry.space_group_name_H-M   'P 1'
#
loop_
_entity.id
_entity.type
_entity.pdbx_description
1 polymer ?
#
loop_
_entity_poly.entity_id
_entity_poly.type
_entity_poly.pdbx_seq_one_letter_code
_entity_poly.pdbx_strand_id
1 'polypeptide(L)' 'MSLAEAEKAIIKKALDQIGTSYQAKKEISERLGISIATLYNKMQKYQLINGGDEK' A
#
# COMPACT_ATOMS: atom_id res chain seq x y z
N MET A 1 7.46 16.88 7.94
CA MET A 1 6.90 15.62 7.42
C MET A 1 6.67 14.70 8.61
N SER A 2 5.43 14.26 8.82
CA SER A 2 5.09 13.36 9.94
C SER A 2 5.38 11.90 9.58
N LEU A 3 5.54 11.04 10.60
CA LEU A 3 5.73 9.59 10.40
C LEU A 3 4.59 8.97 9.58
N ALA A 4 3.36 9.44 9.80
CA ALA A 4 2.19 8.95 9.07
C ALA A 4 2.21 9.33 7.58
N GLU A 5 2.72 10.51 7.23
CA GLU A 5 2.85 10.94 5.84
C GLU A 5 3.95 10.17 5.11
N ALA A 6 5.08 9.92 5.78
CA ALA A 6 6.16 9.10 5.23
C ALA A 6 5.68 7.67 4.98
N GLU A 7 4.98 7.05 5.95
CA GLU A 7 4.40 5.71 5.80
C GLU A 7 3.41 5.66 4.63
N LYS A 8 2.49 6.64 4.53
CA LYS A 8 1.55 6.73 3.40
C LYS A 8 2.27 6.84 2.06
N ALA A 9 3.30 7.67 1.95
CA ALA A 9 4.04 7.88 0.71
C ALA A 9 4.77 6.60 0.26
N ILE A 10 5.37 5.86 1.21
CA ILE A 10 6.05 4.59 0.94
C ILE A 10 5.05 3.55 0.43
N ILE A 11 3.93 3.36 1.13
CA ILE A 11 2.90 2.39 0.74
C ILE A 11 2.31 2.74 -0.63
N LYS A 12 2.01 4.02 -0.86
CA LYS A 12 1.49 4.48 -2.16
C LYS A 12 2.48 4.21 -3.30
N LYS A 13 3.76 4.51 -3.10
CA LYS A 13 4.80 4.24 -4.11
C LYS A 13 4.95 2.76 -4.40
N ALA A 14 4.90 1.90 -3.37
CA ALA A 14 4.99 0.46 -3.56
C ALA A 14 3.78 -0.09 -4.36
N LEU A 15 2.57 0.41 -4.08
CA LEU A 15 1.36 0.07 -4.83
C LEU A 15 1.43 0.53 -6.29
N ASP A 16 1.98 1.72 -6.55
CA ASP A 16 2.14 2.26 -7.91
C ASP A 16 3.18 1.47 -8.74
N GLN A 17 4.26 1.02 -8.10
CA GLN A 17 5.35 0.29 -8.77
C GLN A 17 5.04 -1.20 -9.01
N ILE A 18 4.35 -1.86 -8.08
CA ILE A 18 4.12 -3.31 -8.10
C ILE A 18 2.68 -3.63 -8.53
N GLY A 19 1.72 -2.79 -8.13
CA GLY A 19 0.31 -2.93 -8.45
C GLY A 19 -0.57 -3.21 -7.24
N THR A 20 -1.86 -3.36 -7.52
CA THR A 20 -2.92 -3.52 -6.51
C THR A 20 -3.54 -4.93 -6.50
N SER A 21 -2.96 -5.90 -7.19
CA SER A 21 -3.40 -7.30 -7.14
C SER A 21 -3.13 -7.92 -5.76
N TYR A 22 -3.75 -9.07 -5.47
CA TYR A 22 -3.47 -9.79 -4.22
C TYR A 22 -2.00 -10.21 -4.10
N GLN A 23 -1.41 -10.70 -5.20
CA GLN A 23 0.01 -11.06 -5.25
C GLN A 23 0.91 -9.83 -5.03
N ALA A 24 0.60 -8.71 -5.67
CA ALA A 24 1.33 -7.45 -5.46
C ALA A 24 1.25 -6.97 -4.01
N LYS A 25 0.06 -6.98 -3.39
CA LYS A 25 -0.11 -6.63 -1.98
C LYS A 25 0.65 -7.57 -1.05
N LYS A 26 0.66 -8.89 -1.34
CA LYS A 26 1.44 -9.85 -0.57
C LYS A 26 2.93 -9.53 -0.65
N GLU A 27 3.46 -9.30 -1.85
CA GLU A 27 4.85 -8.92 -2.06
C GLU A 27 5.21 -7.59 -1.37
N ILE A 28 4.35 -6.57 -1.47
CA ILE A 28 4.54 -5.29 -0.78
C ILE A 28 4.62 -5.51 0.73
N SER A 29 3.75 -6.36 1.30
CA SER A 29 3.74 -6.63 2.73
C SER A 29 5.03 -7.32 3.19
N GLU A 30 5.54 -8.27 2.40
CA GLU A 30 6.81 -8.97 2.66
C GLU A 30 8.01 -7.99 2.58
N ARG A 31 8.05 -7.13 1.55
CA ARG A 31 9.10 -6.10 1.38
C ARG A 31 9.11 -5.06 2.49
N LEU A 32 7.93 -4.70 3.00
CA LEU A 32 7.77 -3.74 4.09
C LEU A 32 7.93 -4.39 5.48
N GLY A 33 8.08 -5.72 5.55
CA GLY A 33 8.22 -6.43 6.82
C GLY A 33 6.97 -6.38 7.71
N ILE A 34 5.78 -6.26 7.10
CA ILE A 34 4.50 -6.19 7.81
C ILE A 34 3.57 -7.30 7.35
N SER A 35 2.62 -7.69 8.20
CA SER A 35 1.56 -8.63 7.80
C SER A 35 0.70 -8.05 6.69
N ILE A 36 0.20 -8.90 5.79
CA ILE A 36 -0.73 -8.49 4.74
C ILE A 36 -1.98 -7.79 5.31
N ALA A 37 -2.50 -8.25 6.46
CA ALA A 37 -3.60 -7.60 7.16
C ALA A 37 -3.25 -6.16 7.60
N THR A 38 -2.02 -5.93 8.07
CA THR A 38 -1.53 -4.59 8.43
C THR A 38 -1.48 -3.71 7.19
N LEU A 39 -1.01 -4.23 6.06
CA LEU A 39 -1.02 -3.49 4.79
C LEU A 39 -2.45 -3.09 4.40
N TYR A 40 -3.42 -4.02 4.45
CA TYR A 40 -4.84 -3.72 4.18
C TYR A 40 -5.39 -2.62 5.11
N ASN A 41 -5.11 -2.72 6.42
CA ASN A 41 -5.53 -1.70 7.39
C ASN A 41 -4.93 -0.33 7.10
N LYS A 42 -3.65 -0.26 6.71
CA LYS A 42 -2.97 0.98 6.33
C LYS A 42 -3.53 1.54 5.03
N MET A 43 -3.79 0.70 4.05
CA MET A 43 -4.42 1.08 2.78
C MET A 43 -5.81 1.69 3.00
N GLN A 44 -6.63 1.08 3.88
CA GLN A 44 -7.92 1.63 4.29
C GLN A 44 -7.75 2.96 5.04
N LYS A 45 -6.89 2.99 6.06
CA LYS A 45 -6.61 4.20 6.87
C LYS A 45 -6.20 5.39 6.01
N TYR A 46 -5.40 5.15 4.97
CA TYR A 46 -4.89 6.18 4.08
C TYR A 46 -5.73 6.39 2.82
N GLN A 47 -6.84 5.66 2.68
CA GLN A 47 -7.73 5.69 1.52
C GLN A 47 -6.97 5.47 0.20
N LEU A 48 -6.04 4.52 0.20
CA LEU A 48 -5.23 4.14 -0.98
C LEU A 48 -5.91 3.06 -1.85
N ILE A 49 -7.16 2.74 -1.52
CA ILE A 49 -8.03 1.80 -2.24
C ILE A 49 -9.21 2.59 -2.80
N ASN A 50 -8.97 3.34 -3.87
CA ASN A 50 -10.05 3.79 -4.73
C ASN A 50 -9.80 3.18 -6.11
N GLY A 51 -10.79 2.43 -6.60
CA GLY A 51 -10.79 1.86 -7.94
C GLY A 51 -10.71 2.98 -8.96
N GLY A 52 -9.86 2.79 -9.97
CA GLY A 52 -9.61 3.79 -10.99
C GLY A 52 -8.18 3.76 -11.51
N ASP A 53 -7.60 2.57 -11.72
CA ASP A 53 -6.66 2.39 -12.83
C ASP A 53 -7.48 2.34 -14.14
N GLU A 54 -8.22 3.41 -14.42
CA GLU A 54 -8.64 3.75 -15.79
C GLU A 54 -7.46 4.55 -16.36
N LYS A 55 -6.53 3.82 -16.96
CA LYS A 55 -5.64 4.39 -17.99
C LYS A 55 -6.45 4.75 -19.22
#